data_AF-A0A662GUP3-F1
#
_entry.id   AF-A0A662GUP3-F1
#
_cell.length_a   1.000
_cell.length_b   1.000
_cell.length_c   1.000
_cell.angle_alpha   90.00
_cell.angle_beta   90.00
_cell.angle_gamma   90.00
#
_symmetry.space_group_name_H-M   'P 1'
#
loop_
_entity.id
_entity.type
_entity.pdbx_description
1 polymer ?
#
loop_
_entity_poly.entity_id
_entity_poly.type
_entity_poly.pdbx_seq_one_letter_code
_entity_poly.pdbx_strand_id
1 'polypeptide(L)'
;MEVRATFPEDVREYALAAKRVAELTLELLEGRYGHTVKRVELRFLKTGRLNFYARPGLVVVEYYDGAFDVEPTYCEGIGERLPSSPYLIAHEVCHNAFGFCTYEGLAEALSTVVCRELGDEFRELWPTRIKVREYAEFRHEAITSIDFERREHKGLHFAGTYMFLLALEGSIGGSAVGGALGRVRERWGEISQPDFVVEACESWPEGRELLEAYGDASMYPLAFWRHSRGWLSWMAELFREAFEKHSVSEAVQLVRSRVYSPLAMRETLGSLTERLANWLQALGYRFRVRHYDGRRAELAIVGCSPALRSAAGRAACEACRGVFALSSPGVAVGVARSGERCVLTINRRGRPGQAQAPHH
;
A
#
# COMPACT_ATOMS: atom_id res chain seq x y z
N MET A 1 -5.52 -5.46 -23.60
CA MET A 1 -4.82 -5.55 -22.31
C MET A 1 -3.78 -6.64 -22.38
N GLU A 2 -2.62 -6.45 -21.75
CA GLU A 2 -1.48 -7.38 -21.83
C GLU A 2 -1.05 -7.84 -20.43
N VAL A 3 -1.45 -9.05 -20.03
CA VAL A 3 -0.95 -9.69 -18.81
C VAL A 3 0.12 -10.70 -19.19
N ARG A 4 1.33 -10.56 -18.64
CA ARG A 4 2.43 -11.52 -18.81
C ARG A 4 2.62 -12.31 -17.53
N ALA A 5 3.02 -13.56 -17.64
CA ALA A 5 3.39 -14.38 -16.49
C ALA A 5 4.75 -15.06 -16.76
N THR A 6 5.68 -14.91 -15.82
CA THR A 6 6.99 -15.58 -15.83
C THR A 6 7.03 -16.57 -14.69
N PHE A 7 7.22 -17.85 -14.99
CA PHE A 7 7.13 -18.93 -14.00
C PHE A 7 7.99 -20.14 -14.42
N PRO A 8 8.49 -20.94 -13.47
CA PRO A 8 9.04 -22.26 -13.75
C PRO A 8 7.93 -23.28 -14.05
N GLU A 9 8.29 -24.39 -14.71
CA GLU A 9 7.31 -25.39 -15.19
C GLU A 9 6.53 -26.08 -14.05
N ASP A 10 7.12 -26.19 -12.85
CA ASP A 10 6.51 -26.85 -11.69
C ASP A 10 5.23 -26.18 -11.19
N VAL A 11 5.00 -24.91 -11.53
CA VAL A 11 3.80 -24.15 -11.16
C VAL A 11 3.00 -23.67 -12.37
N ARG A 12 3.25 -24.24 -13.55
CA ARG A 12 2.65 -23.79 -14.80
C ARG A 12 1.12 -23.67 -14.74
N GLU A 13 0.44 -24.66 -14.19
CA GLU A 13 -1.03 -24.66 -14.10
C GLU A 13 -1.54 -23.49 -13.25
N TYR A 14 -1.01 -23.33 -12.04
CA TYR A 14 -1.33 -22.22 -11.14
C TYR A 14 -0.97 -20.85 -11.72
N ALA A 15 0.16 -20.74 -12.42
CA ALA A 15 0.59 -19.48 -13.02
C ALA A 15 -0.27 -19.07 -14.22
N LEU A 16 -0.76 -20.04 -15.01
CA LEU A 16 -1.71 -19.79 -16.09
C LEU A 16 -3.09 -19.42 -15.53
N ALA A 17 -3.55 -20.08 -14.45
CA ALA A 17 -4.77 -19.69 -13.75
C ALA A 17 -4.66 -18.27 -13.17
N ALA A 18 -3.55 -17.93 -12.51
CA ALA A 18 -3.27 -16.61 -11.98
C ALA A 18 -3.26 -15.52 -13.07
N LYS A 19 -2.67 -15.82 -14.23
CA LYS A 19 -2.72 -14.94 -15.40
C LYS A 19 -4.16 -14.67 -15.83
N ARG A 20 -5.02 -15.70 -15.88
CA ARG A 20 -6.42 -15.53 -16.27
C ARG A 20 -7.22 -14.76 -15.21
N VAL A 21 -6.99 -15.01 -13.93
CA VAL A 21 -7.56 -14.22 -12.82
C VAL A 21 -7.19 -12.74 -12.96
N ALA A 22 -5.94 -12.43 -13.27
CA ALA A 22 -5.47 -11.06 -13.46
C ALA A 22 -6.13 -10.38 -14.68
N GLU A 23 -6.27 -11.09 -15.80
CA GLU A 23 -6.97 -10.59 -16.99
C GLU A 23 -8.43 -10.23 -16.67
N LEU A 24 -9.18 -11.17 -16.08
CA LEU A 24 -10.58 -10.98 -15.71
C LEU A 24 -10.77 -9.86 -14.68
N THR A 25 -9.88 -9.78 -13.70
CA THR A 25 -9.87 -8.70 -12.70
C THR A 25 -9.81 -7.35 -13.39
N LEU A 26 -8.85 -7.17 -14.30
CA LEU A 26 -8.70 -5.91 -15.02
C LEU A 26 -9.83 -5.66 -16.03
N GLU A 27 -10.37 -6.69 -16.68
CA GLU A 27 -11.53 -6.59 -17.59
C GLU A 27 -12.75 -6.05 -16.84
N LEU A 28 -13.03 -6.59 -15.64
CA LEU A 28 -14.12 -6.14 -14.80
C LEU A 28 -13.92 -4.67 -14.36
N LEU A 29 -12.72 -4.34 -13.89
CA LEU A 29 -12.40 -3.00 -13.42
C LEU A 29 -12.44 -1.96 -14.56
N GLU A 30 -12.01 -2.33 -15.77
CA GLU A 30 -12.12 -1.48 -16.97
C GLU A 30 -13.60 -1.21 -17.29
N GLY A 31 -14.44 -2.26 -17.28
CA GLY A 31 -15.87 -2.12 -17.53
C GLY A 31 -16.58 -1.25 -16.49
N ARG A 32 -16.20 -1.40 -15.21
CA ARG A 32 -16.84 -0.72 -14.08
C ARG A 32 -16.38 0.74 -13.91
N TYR A 33 -15.08 1.00 -14.07
CA TYR A 33 -14.45 2.30 -13.79
C TYR A 33 -13.97 3.04 -15.05
N GLY A 34 -14.19 2.45 -16.23
CA GLY A 34 -13.96 3.06 -17.54
C GLY A 34 -12.51 3.09 -18.02
N HIS A 35 -11.55 2.66 -17.19
CA HIS A 35 -10.15 2.47 -17.60
C HIS A 35 -9.35 1.62 -16.61
N THR A 36 -8.27 1.02 -17.08
CA THR A 36 -7.25 0.29 -16.31
C THR A 36 -5.87 0.40 -16.97
N VAL A 37 -4.84 -0.14 -16.32
CA VAL A 37 -3.51 -0.28 -16.91
C VAL A 37 -3.54 -1.26 -18.08
N LYS A 38 -2.78 -0.91 -19.12
CA LYS A 38 -2.67 -1.76 -20.31
C LYS A 38 -1.78 -2.97 -20.11
N ARG A 39 -0.92 -2.98 -19.08
CA ARG A 39 0.08 -4.03 -18.86
C ARG A 39 0.35 -4.30 -17.38
N VAL A 40 0.35 -5.58 -17.02
CA VAL A 40 0.78 -6.11 -15.71
C VAL A 40 1.62 -7.37 -15.96
N GLU A 41 2.70 -7.55 -15.21
CA GLU A 41 3.49 -8.79 -15.19
C GLU A 41 3.24 -9.54 -13.89
N LEU A 42 3.10 -10.87 -13.95
CA LEU A 42 3.14 -11.77 -12.81
C LEU A 42 4.47 -12.52 -12.84
N ARG A 43 5.12 -12.66 -11.68
CA ARG A 43 6.38 -13.38 -11.56
C ARG A 43 6.33 -14.36 -10.40
N PHE A 44 6.53 -15.64 -10.72
CA PHE A 44 6.57 -16.72 -9.74
C PHE A 44 8.01 -17.02 -9.37
N LEU A 45 8.31 -16.99 -8.07
CA LEU A 45 9.64 -17.21 -7.50
C LEU A 45 9.60 -18.30 -6.45
N LYS A 46 10.42 -19.34 -6.64
CA LYS A 46 10.58 -20.41 -5.64
C LYS A 46 11.53 -19.95 -4.55
N THR A 47 11.02 -19.61 -3.36
CA THR A 47 11.81 -18.99 -2.26
C THR A 47 11.70 -19.72 -0.92
N GLY A 48 10.86 -20.77 -0.83
CA GLY A 48 10.62 -21.51 0.41
C GLY A 48 9.58 -20.85 1.33
N ARG A 49 8.86 -19.83 0.84
CA ARG A 49 7.76 -19.13 1.53
C ARG A 49 6.59 -18.96 0.56
N LEU A 50 5.39 -18.81 1.09
CA LEU A 50 4.21 -18.43 0.31
C LEU A 50 3.88 -16.96 0.61
N ASN A 51 4.14 -16.07 -0.35
CA ASN A 51 3.84 -14.64 -0.23
C ASN A 51 3.36 -14.06 -1.56
N PHE A 52 2.54 -13.02 -1.46
CA PHE A 52 2.03 -12.24 -2.59
C PHE A 52 2.34 -10.78 -2.30
N TYR A 53 2.85 -10.06 -3.30
CA TYR A 53 3.04 -8.62 -3.17
C TYR A 53 3.15 -7.93 -4.53
N ALA A 54 2.64 -6.71 -4.58
CA ALA A 54 2.71 -5.84 -5.73
C ALA A 54 3.96 -4.93 -5.71
N ARG A 55 4.39 -4.60 -6.93
CA ARG A 55 5.32 -3.55 -7.30
C ARG A 55 4.73 -2.84 -8.52
N PRO A 56 5.20 -1.63 -8.87
CA PRO A 56 4.71 -0.93 -10.05
C PRO A 56 4.79 -1.78 -11.33
N GLY A 57 3.63 -2.14 -11.87
CA GLY A 57 3.47 -2.97 -13.06
C GLY A 57 3.80 -4.46 -12.88
N LEU A 58 4.05 -4.92 -11.65
CA LEU A 58 4.52 -6.28 -11.37
C LEU A 58 3.85 -6.85 -10.11
N VAL A 59 3.31 -8.05 -10.22
CA VAL A 59 2.87 -8.88 -9.10
C VAL A 59 3.90 -9.99 -8.91
N VAL A 60 4.38 -10.17 -7.70
CA VAL A 60 5.32 -11.26 -7.37
C VAL A 60 4.61 -12.27 -6.47
N VAL A 61 4.75 -13.53 -6.85
CA VAL A 61 4.25 -14.69 -6.11
C VAL A 61 5.45 -15.52 -5.69
N GLU A 62 5.75 -15.52 -4.40
CA GLU A 62 6.72 -16.42 -3.81
C GLU A 62 6.03 -17.73 -3.42
N TYR A 63 6.66 -18.87 -3.69
CA TYR A 63 6.12 -20.18 -3.34
C TYR A 63 7.17 -21.18 -2.86
N TYR A 64 6.68 -22.26 -2.25
CA TYR A 64 7.41 -23.49 -1.93
C TYR A 64 6.70 -24.69 -2.59
N ASP A 65 7.33 -25.87 -2.57
CA ASP A 65 6.75 -27.07 -3.19
C ASP A 65 5.41 -27.46 -2.55
N GLY A 66 4.37 -27.59 -3.38
CA GLY A 66 3.01 -27.91 -2.93
C GLY A 66 2.26 -26.75 -2.26
N ALA A 67 2.76 -25.51 -2.32
CA ALA A 67 2.17 -24.37 -1.61
C ALA A 67 0.71 -24.07 -2.00
N PHE A 68 0.32 -24.35 -3.24
CA PHE A 68 -1.03 -24.11 -3.74
C PHE A 68 -1.96 -25.33 -3.57
N ASP A 69 -1.41 -26.53 -3.38
CA ASP A 69 -2.18 -27.78 -3.22
C ASP A 69 -2.77 -27.93 -1.81
N VAL A 70 -2.12 -27.30 -0.82
CA VAL A 70 -2.56 -27.26 0.57
C VAL A 70 -3.58 -26.14 0.84
N GLU A 71 -3.98 -25.41 -0.20
CA GLU A 71 -4.98 -24.38 -0.06
C GLU A 71 -6.31 -25.01 0.38
N PRO A 72 -6.87 -24.55 1.50
CA PRO A 72 -8.04 -25.17 2.07
C PRO A 72 -9.23 -25.15 1.11
N THR A 73 -9.68 -26.33 0.72
CA THR A 73 -10.95 -26.59 0.06
C THR A 73 -12.08 -26.45 1.09
N TYR A 74 -12.37 -25.22 1.52
CA TYR A 74 -13.19 -25.00 2.71
C TYR A 74 -14.63 -25.56 2.58
N CYS A 75 -14.90 -26.58 3.38
CA CYS A 75 -16.19 -26.86 4.00
C CYS A 75 -16.05 -26.57 5.51
N GLU A 76 -17.00 -25.77 6.02
CA GLU A 76 -17.21 -25.39 7.43
C GLU A 76 -16.18 -24.42 8.08
N GLY A 77 -16.62 -23.18 8.29
CA GLY A 77 -16.18 -22.35 9.42
C GLY A 77 -15.03 -21.35 9.24
N ILE A 78 -14.47 -21.13 8.04
CA ILE A 78 -13.33 -20.20 7.87
C ILE A 78 -13.58 -19.23 6.72
N GLY A 79 -14.57 -18.37 6.92
CA GLY A 79 -14.44 -16.97 6.49
C GLY A 79 -13.46 -16.19 7.39
N GLU A 80 -13.03 -16.73 8.53
CA GLU A 80 -12.46 -15.91 9.61
C GLU A 80 -10.93 -15.75 9.66
N ARG A 81 -10.09 -16.42 8.84
CA ARG A 81 -8.63 -16.36 9.08
C ARG A 81 -7.71 -15.93 7.93
N LEU A 82 -7.84 -16.43 6.69
CA LEU A 82 -6.91 -16.04 5.60
C LEU A 82 -7.57 -16.11 4.20
N PRO A 83 -7.28 -15.15 3.30
CA PRO A 83 -7.73 -15.18 1.90
C PRO A 83 -7.07 -16.31 1.11
N SER A 84 -7.74 -16.78 0.05
CA SER A 84 -7.21 -17.77 -0.91
C SER A 84 -6.21 -17.14 -1.89
N SER A 85 -5.39 -17.96 -2.56
CA SER A 85 -4.43 -17.43 -3.54
C SER A 85 -5.08 -16.70 -4.71
N PRO A 86 -6.20 -17.15 -5.31
CA PRO A 86 -6.89 -16.36 -6.35
C PRO A 86 -7.31 -14.97 -5.84
N TYR A 87 -7.80 -14.89 -4.60
CA TYR A 87 -8.16 -13.62 -3.97
C TYR A 87 -6.93 -12.73 -3.79
N LEU A 88 -5.82 -13.29 -3.27
CA LEU A 88 -4.57 -12.56 -3.10
C LEU A 88 -3.98 -12.10 -4.45
N ILE A 89 -4.07 -12.90 -5.50
CA ILE A 89 -3.67 -12.50 -6.85
C ILE A 89 -4.53 -11.32 -7.33
N ALA A 90 -5.86 -11.40 -7.18
CA ALA A 90 -6.74 -10.29 -7.53
C ALA A 90 -6.41 -9.02 -6.72
N HIS A 91 -6.09 -9.14 -5.43
CA HIS A 91 -5.62 -8.05 -4.56
C HIS A 91 -4.36 -7.38 -5.10
N GLU A 92 -3.31 -8.14 -5.40
CA GLU A 92 -2.07 -7.59 -5.93
C GLU A 92 -2.22 -7.00 -7.34
N VAL A 93 -3.17 -7.50 -8.13
CA VAL A 93 -3.55 -6.92 -9.41
C VAL A 93 -4.31 -5.59 -9.21
N CYS A 94 -5.18 -5.50 -8.20
CA CYS A 94 -5.88 -4.26 -7.84
C CYS A 94 -4.91 -3.15 -7.41
N HIS A 95 -3.78 -3.51 -6.78
CA HIS A 95 -2.68 -2.58 -6.52
C HIS A 95 -2.06 -1.97 -7.80
N ASN A 96 -2.30 -2.55 -8.98
CA ASN A 96 -1.80 -2.05 -10.25
C ASN A 96 -2.89 -1.55 -11.20
N ALA A 97 -4.17 -1.80 -10.88
CA ALA A 97 -5.28 -1.68 -11.85
C ALA A 97 -5.41 -0.29 -12.48
N PHE A 98 -5.21 0.78 -11.71
CA PHE A 98 -5.31 2.17 -12.18
C PHE A 98 -3.94 2.87 -12.28
N GLY A 99 -2.86 2.08 -12.20
CA GLY A 99 -1.51 2.52 -11.86
C GLY A 99 -1.09 1.88 -10.54
N PHE A 100 0.16 2.09 -10.11
CA PHE A 100 0.58 1.56 -8.81
C PHE A 100 -0.19 2.28 -7.70
N CYS A 101 -0.71 1.50 -6.77
CA CYS A 101 -1.53 1.94 -5.66
C CYS A 101 -0.88 1.43 -4.39
N THR A 102 -0.51 2.32 -3.47
CA THR A 102 0.03 1.96 -2.15
C THR A 102 -1.08 1.80 -1.11
N TYR A 103 -2.32 2.03 -1.52
CA TYR A 103 -3.49 1.99 -0.66
C TYR A 103 -4.07 0.57 -0.56
N GLU A 104 -3.59 -0.17 0.43
CA GLU A 104 -4.07 -1.52 0.80
C GLU A 104 -5.59 -1.57 0.97
N GLY A 105 -6.19 -0.59 1.64
CA GLY A 105 -7.65 -0.48 1.77
C GLY A 105 -8.39 -0.47 0.44
N LEU A 106 -7.87 0.24 -0.57
CA LEU A 106 -8.47 0.29 -1.90
C LEU A 106 -8.24 -1.01 -2.66
N ALA A 107 -7.05 -1.60 -2.58
CA ALA A 107 -6.78 -2.89 -3.19
C ALA A 107 -7.69 -3.99 -2.62
N GLU A 108 -7.85 -4.03 -1.30
CA GLU A 108 -8.75 -4.94 -0.58
C GLU A 108 -10.21 -4.70 -0.97
N ALA A 109 -10.61 -3.42 -1.13
CA ALA A 109 -11.97 -3.10 -1.48
C ALA A 109 -12.31 -3.54 -2.90
N LEU A 110 -11.42 -3.22 -3.85
CA LEU A 110 -11.56 -3.63 -5.25
C LEU A 110 -11.50 -5.15 -5.39
N SER A 111 -10.57 -5.84 -4.72
CA SER A 111 -10.46 -7.29 -4.76
C SER A 111 -11.68 -7.98 -4.17
N THR A 112 -12.26 -7.43 -3.09
CA THR A 112 -13.53 -7.93 -2.54
C THR A 112 -14.67 -7.77 -3.54
N VAL A 113 -14.78 -6.64 -4.26
CA VAL A 113 -15.79 -6.45 -5.32
C VAL A 113 -15.57 -7.46 -6.45
N VAL A 114 -14.34 -7.55 -6.96
CA VAL A 114 -13.95 -8.47 -8.04
C VAL A 114 -14.27 -9.91 -7.68
N CYS A 115 -13.84 -10.37 -6.50
CA CYS A 115 -14.02 -11.75 -6.08
C CYS A 115 -15.46 -12.11 -5.73
N ARG A 116 -16.33 -11.15 -5.41
CA ARG A 116 -17.78 -11.40 -5.30
C ARG A 116 -18.42 -11.64 -6.65
N GLU A 117 -17.98 -10.92 -7.67
CA GLU A 117 -18.57 -11.00 -9.02
C GLU A 117 -17.98 -12.14 -9.85
N LEU A 118 -16.67 -12.37 -9.74
CA LEU A 118 -15.92 -13.35 -10.54
C LEU A 118 -15.47 -14.56 -9.74
N GLY A 119 -15.82 -14.67 -8.45
CA GLY A 119 -15.31 -15.73 -7.59
C GLY A 119 -15.67 -17.15 -8.04
N ASP A 120 -16.83 -17.34 -8.67
CA ASP A 120 -17.22 -18.63 -9.25
C ASP A 120 -16.38 -18.97 -10.49
N GLU A 121 -16.03 -17.97 -11.32
CA GLU A 121 -15.14 -18.16 -12.45
C GLU A 121 -13.71 -18.45 -11.97
N PHE A 122 -13.24 -17.74 -10.95
CA PHE A 122 -11.92 -17.98 -10.35
C PHE A 122 -11.84 -19.38 -9.74
N ARG A 123 -12.94 -19.88 -9.16
CA ARG A 123 -13.05 -21.24 -8.68
C ARG A 123 -12.89 -22.27 -9.80
N GLU A 124 -13.51 -22.06 -10.96
CA GLU A 124 -13.35 -22.99 -12.09
C GLU A 124 -11.97 -22.93 -12.74
N LEU A 125 -11.31 -21.78 -12.68
CA LEU A 125 -9.94 -21.59 -13.19
C LEU A 125 -8.87 -22.19 -12.27
N TRP A 126 -9.08 -22.15 -10.95
CA TRP A 126 -8.06 -22.55 -9.99
C TRP A 126 -8.04 -24.08 -9.78
N PRO A 127 -6.88 -24.75 -9.83
CA PRO A 127 -6.82 -26.22 -9.81
C PRO A 127 -7.53 -26.89 -8.62
N THR A 128 -7.47 -26.29 -7.43
CA THR A 128 -8.10 -26.83 -6.22
C THR A 128 -9.59 -26.51 -6.11
N ARG A 129 -10.16 -25.75 -7.05
CA ARG A 129 -11.56 -25.29 -7.04
C ARG A 129 -11.96 -24.62 -5.73
N ILE A 130 -11.05 -23.83 -5.18
CA ILE A 130 -11.27 -23.09 -3.95
C ILE A 130 -12.44 -22.09 -4.11
N LYS A 131 -13.24 -21.98 -3.04
CA LYS A 131 -14.46 -21.18 -2.96
C LYS A 131 -14.15 -19.69 -2.74
N VAL A 132 -13.77 -19.01 -3.82
CA VAL A 132 -13.31 -17.60 -3.76
C VAL A 132 -14.46 -16.64 -3.46
N ARG A 133 -15.63 -16.87 -4.07
CA ARG A 133 -16.81 -16.02 -3.93
C ARG A 133 -17.31 -15.99 -2.49
N GLU A 134 -17.40 -17.16 -1.87
CA GLU A 134 -17.92 -17.33 -0.52
C GLU A 134 -17.08 -16.57 0.52
N TYR A 135 -15.75 -16.55 0.37
CA TYR A 135 -14.89 -15.72 1.21
C TYR A 135 -15.16 -14.22 1.00
N ALA A 136 -15.29 -13.78 -0.25
CA ALA A 136 -15.53 -12.38 -0.58
C ALA A 136 -16.93 -11.90 -0.12
N GLU A 137 -17.93 -12.77 -0.18
CA GLU A 137 -19.28 -12.53 0.38
C GLU A 137 -19.25 -12.44 1.91
N PHE A 138 -18.58 -13.39 2.59
CA PHE A 138 -18.37 -13.30 4.03
C PHE A 138 -17.69 -11.99 4.43
N ARG A 139 -16.64 -11.56 3.73
CA ARG A 139 -15.95 -10.28 3.97
C ARG A 139 -16.90 -9.10 3.82
N HIS A 140 -17.69 -9.09 2.75
CA HIS A 140 -18.69 -8.05 2.52
C HIS A 140 -19.74 -7.97 3.63
N GLU A 141 -20.30 -9.11 4.05
CA GLU A 141 -21.26 -9.19 5.16
C GLU A 141 -20.64 -8.74 6.48
N ALA A 142 -19.42 -9.17 6.78
CA ALA A 142 -18.70 -8.79 7.98
C ALA A 142 -18.43 -7.27 8.04
N ILE A 143 -18.17 -6.62 6.89
CA ILE A 143 -17.95 -5.18 6.81
C ILE A 143 -19.28 -4.41 6.89
N THR A 144 -20.29 -4.84 6.14
CA THR A 144 -21.58 -4.13 6.06
C THR A 144 -22.43 -4.27 7.32
N SER A 145 -22.14 -5.26 8.17
CA SER A 145 -22.77 -5.41 9.49
C SER A 145 -22.13 -4.56 10.60
N ILE A 146 -21.06 -3.82 10.30
CA ILE A 146 -20.43 -2.91 11.28
C ILE A 146 -21.33 -1.70 11.52
N ASP A 147 -21.60 -1.42 12.79
CA ASP A 147 -22.24 -0.19 13.24
C ASP A 147 -21.23 0.98 13.21
N PHE A 148 -21.24 1.77 12.13
CA PHE A 148 -20.38 2.93 11.94
C PHE A 148 -20.88 4.20 12.67
N GLU A 149 -22.04 4.17 13.34
CA GLU A 149 -22.45 5.25 14.23
C GLU A 149 -21.53 5.32 15.47
N ARG A 150 -20.96 4.17 15.85
CA ARG A 150 -19.98 4.06 16.94
C ARG A 150 -18.63 4.60 16.52
N ARG A 151 -18.12 5.57 17.29
CA ARG A 151 -16.87 6.30 17.01
C ARG A 151 -15.65 5.39 16.92
N GLU A 152 -15.62 4.28 17.65
CA GLU A 152 -14.53 3.29 17.63
C GLU A 152 -14.43 2.48 16.33
N HIS A 153 -15.50 2.44 15.52
CA HIS A 153 -15.53 1.74 14.23
C HIS A 153 -15.28 2.67 13.04
N LYS A 154 -15.38 3.98 13.27
CA LYS A 154 -14.96 4.98 12.30
C LYS A 154 -13.45 4.89 12.10
N GLY A 155 -13.00 4.92 10.84
CA GLY A 155 -11.57 4.82 10.58
C GLY A 155 -10.99 3.41 10.74
N LEU A 156 -11.78 2.35 10.52
CA LEU A 156 -11.25 1.01 10.27
C LEU A 156 -10.64 0.92 8.86
N HIS A 157 -9.33 0.65 8.75
CA HIS A 157 -8.59 0.81 7.48
C HIS A 157 -9.21 0.08 6.29
N PHE A 158 -9.54 -1.21 6.43
CA PHE A 158 -10.16 -1.98 5.34
C PHE A 158 -11.67 -1.74 5.25
N ALA A 159 -12.39 -1.86 6.36
CA ALA A 159 -13.84 -1.76 6.39
C ALA A 159 -14.38 -0.37 6.03
N GLY A 160 -13.79 0.69 6.61
CA GLY A 160 -14.16 2.07 6.30
C GLY A 160 -13.83 2.45 4.86
N THR A 161 -12.70 1.98 4.32
CA THR A 161 -12.37 2.17 2.90
C THR A 161 -13.37 1.50 1.98
N TYR A 162 -13.73 0.25 2.29
CA TYR A 162 -14.71 -0.51 1.52
C TYR A 162 -16.05 0.22 1.45
N MET A 163 -16.57 0.63 2.62
CA MET A 163 -17.83 1.37 2.69
C MET A 163 -17.76 2.74 2.00
N PHE A 164 -16.67 3.48 2.19
CA PHE A 164 -16.44 4.75 1.50
C PHE A 164 -16.46 4.58 -0.02
N LEU A 165 -15.70 3.61 -0.55
CA LEU A 165 -15.60 3.36 -2.00
C LEU A 165 -16.95 2.97 -2.59
N LEU A 166 -17.64 2.00 -1.98
CA LEU A 166 -18.93 1.52 -2.50
C LEU A 166 -20.03 2.56 -2.41
N ALA A 167 -20.09 3.32 -1.30
CA ALA A 167 -21.08 4.38 -1.15
C ALA A 167 -20.80 5.53 -2.13
N LEU A 168 -19.52 5.92 -2.28
CA LEU A 168 -19.13 6.92 -3.28
C LEU A 168 -19.51 6.45 -4.68
N GLU A 169 -19.14 5.21 -5.05
CA GLU A 169 -19.52 4.62 -6.32
C GLU A 169 -21.04 4.62 -6.55
N GLY A 170 -21.83 4.29 -5.52
CA GLY A 170 -23.29 4.35 -5.59
C GLY A 170 -23.84 5.77 -5.83
N SER A 171 -23.17 6.80 -5.30
CA SER A 171 -23.57 8.20 -5.46
C SER A 171 -23.17 8.80 -6.80
N ILE A 172 -21.93 8.57 -7.25
CA ILE A 172 -21.36 9.27 -8.42
C ILE A 172 -21.14 8.37 -9.64
N GLY A 173 -21.31 7.06 -9.49
CA GLY A 173 -21.06 6.05 -10.52
C GLY A 173 -19.58 5.64 -10.63
N GLY A 174 -19.37 4.40 -11.09
CA GLY A 174 -18.03 3.81 -11.25
C GLY A 174 -17.12 4.62 -12.18
N SER A 175 -17.61 5.09 -13.33
CA SER A 175 -16.79 5.90 -14.25
C SER A 175 -16.25 7.19 -13.63
N ALA A 176 -17.00 7.82 -12.71
CA ALA A 176 -16.54 9.02 -12.02
C ALA A 176 -15.47 8.71 -10.97
N VAL A 177 -15.65 7.62 -10.20
CA VAL A 177 -14.63 7.08 -9.29
C VAL A 177 -13.35 6.75 -10.04
N GLY A 178 -13.46 6.04 -11.17
CA GLY A 178 -12.36 5.76 -12.06
C GLY A 178 -11.66 7.05 -12.46
N GLY A 179 -12.38 8.02 -13.02
CA GLY A 179 -11.82 9.33 -13.40
C GLY A 179 -11.02 10.02 -12.28
N ALA A 180 -11.46 9.94 -11.01
CA ALA A 180 -10.68 10.44 -9.88
C ALA A 180 -9.38 9.66 -9.67
N LEU A 181 -9.42 8.33 -9.68
CA LEU A 181 -8.23 7.48 -9.57
C LEU A 181 -7.22 7.80 -10.69
N GLY A 182 -7.71 8.00 -11.92
CA GLY A 182 -6.91 8.42 -13.07
C GLY A 182 -6.23 9.77 -12.83
N ARG A 183 -6.98 10.80 -12.42
CA ARG A 183 -6.42 12.14 -12.12
C ARG A 183 -5.40 12.11 -10.98
N VAL A 184 -5.66 11.36 -9.91
CA VAL A 184 -4.73 11.14 -8.80
C VAL A 184 -3.44 10.52 -9.33
N ARG A 185 -3.54 9.44 -10.09
CA ARG A 185 -2.39 8.75 -10.68
C ARG A 185 -1.62 9.63 -11.66
N GLU A 186 -2.29 10.42 -12.49
CA GLU A 186 -1.64 11.38 -13.40
C GLU A 186 -0.89 12.49 -12.66
N ARG A 187 -1.52 13.03 -11.61
CA ARG A 187 -0.97 14.10 -10.78
C ARG A 187 0.22 13.61 -9.95
N TRP A 188 0.12 12.41 -9.40
CA TRP A 188 1.03 11.92 -8.37
C TRP A 188 1.97 10.81 -8.84
N GLY A 189 1.58 10.00 -9.82
CA GLY A 189 2.34 8.85 -10.33
C GLY A 189 1.96 7.52 -9.66
N GLU A 190 1.25 7.57 -8.53
CA GLU A 190 0.66 6.44 -7.81
C GLU A 190 -0.67 6.90 -7.20
N ILE A 191 -1.44 5.95 -6.72
CA ILE A 191 -2.66 6.20 -5.96
C ILE A 191 -2.37 5.90 -4.49
N SER A 192 -2.38 6.94 -3.68
CA SER A 192 -2.33 6.81 -2.22
C SER A 192 -3.71 7.09 -1.63
N GLN A 193 -3.95 6.56 -0.43
CA GLN A 193 -5.22 6.76 0.28
C GLN A 193 -5.58 8.24 0.48
N PRO A 194 -4.68 9.09 1.03
CA PRO A 194 -4.99 10.50 1.23
C PRO A 194 -5.30 11.21 -0.09
N ASP A 195 -4.55 10.91 -1.16
CA ASP A 195 -4.71 11.61 -2.43
C ASP A 195 -6.04 11.29 -3.09
N PHE A 196 -6.50 10.04 -3.03
CA PHE A 196 -7.81 9.65 -3.53
C PHE A 196 -8.96 10.26 -2.71
N VAL A 197 -8.87 10.23 -1.39
CA VAL A 197 -9.91 10.80 -0.51
C VAL A 197 -10.01 12.31 -0.71
N VAL A 198 -8.88 13.03 -0.79
CA VAL A 198 -8.87 14.47 -1.06
C VAL A 198 -9.49 14.76 -2.42
N GLU A 199 -9.06 14.06 -3.48
CA GLU A 199 -9.63 14.25 -4.81
C GLU A 199 -11.14 14.00 -4.80
N ALA A 200 -11.62 12.97 -4.09
CA ALA A 200 -13.04 12.70 -3.97
C ALA A 200 -13.80 13.81 -3.21
N CYS A 201 -13.27 14.28 -2.08
CA CYS A 201 -13.89 15.33 -1.26
C CYS A 201 -13.86 16.74 -1.90
N GLU A 202 -12.91 16.99 -2.80
CA GLU A 202 -12.82 18.22 -3.58
C GLU A 202 -13.70 18.17 -4.83
N SER A 203 -13.86 16.98 -5.42
CA SER A 203 -14.66 16.80 -6.64
C SER A 203 -16.15 16.66 -6.36
N TRP A 204 -16.54 16.09 -5.23
CA TRP A 204 -17.94 15.79 -4.89
C TRP A 204 -18.28 16.16 -3.44
N PRO A 205 -19.37 16.91 -3.18
CA PRO A 205 -19.83 17.24 -1.84
C PRO A 205 -20.03 16.02 -0.94
N GLU A 206 -20.60 14.95 -1.50
CA GLU A 206 -20.89 13.68 -0.83
C GLU A 206 -19.61 13.02 -0.30
N GLY A 207 -18.45 13.26 -0.94
CA GLY A 207 -17.17 12.73 -0.50
C GLY A 207 -16.85 13.13 0.95
N ARG A 208 -17.21 14.34 1.37
CA ARG A 208 -16.99 14.82 2.75
C ARG A 208 -17.95 14.15 3.74
N GLU A 209 -19.21 14.00 3.36
CA GLU A 209 -20.21 13.32 4.20
C GLU A 209 -19.86 11.86 4.40
N LEU A 210 -19.44 11.16 3.33
CA LEU A 210 -18.99 9.77 3.38
C LEU A 210 -17.70 9.61 4.20
N LEU A 211 -16.79 10.58 4.10
CA LEU A 211 -15.58 10.63 4.93
C LEU A 211 -15.92 10.76 6.42
N GLU A 212 -16.93 11.55 6.78
CA GLU A 212 -17.39 11.68 8.17
C GLU A 212 -18.18 10.45 8.66
N ALA A 213 -18.88 9.77 7.75
CA ALA A 213 -19.69 8.59 8.06
C ALA A 213 -18.83 7.34 8.30
N TYR A 214 -17.96 7.00 7.35
CA TYR A 214 -17.18 5.76 7.37
C TYR A 214 -15.74 5.96 7.87
N GLY A 215 -15.39 7.21 8.14
CA GLY A 215 -14.05 7.69 8.40
C GLY A 215 -13.93 8.69 9.55
N ASP A 216 -12.83 9.44 9.52
CA ASP A 216 -12.47 10.49 10.48
C ASP A 216 -11.58 11.51 9.75
N ALA A 217 -11.67 12.83 9.94
CA ALA A 217 -10.78 13.81 9.27
C ALA A 217 -9.25 13.58 9.48
N SER A 218 -8.86 12.65 10.33
CA SER A 218 -7.52 12.08 10.53
C SER A 218 -7.21 10.82 9.67
N MET A 219 -8.15 10.42 8.80
CA MET A 219 -8.15 9.27 7.88
C MET A 219 -6.87 9.22 7.06
N TYR A 220 -5.93 8.31 7.25
CA TYR A 220 -5.67 7.35 8.31
C TYR A 220 -4.17 7.55 8.56
N PRO A 221 -3.61 7.29 9.76
CA PRO A 221 -2.21 6.85 9.74
C PRO A 221 -2.21 5.68 8.77
N LEU A 222 -1.44 5.77 7.67
CA LEU A 222 -1.11 4.62 6.82
C LEU A 222 -1.11 3.42 7.76
N ALA A 223 -1.98 2.45 7.54
CA ALA A 223 -1.96 1.22 8.30
C ALA A 223 -0.67 0.54 7.90
N PHE A 224 0.43 1.03 8.48
CA PHE A 224 1.71 0.41 8.41
C PHE A 224 1.47 -0.96 8.96
N TRP A 225 1.64 -1.96 8.11
CA TRP A 225 1.81 -3.32 8.57
C TRP A 225 2.68 -3.25 9.81
N ARG A 226 2.19 -3.80 10.93
CA ARG A 226 3.10 -4.22 11.98
C ARG A 226 3.97 -5.28 11.31
N HIS A 227 5.09 -4.86 10.73
CA HIS A 227 6.04 -5.75 10.10
C HIS A 227 6.39 -6.84 11.09
N SER A 228 6.62 -8.06 10.59
CA SER A 228 6.97 -9.17 11.47
C SER A 228 8.14 -8.77 12.37
N ARG A 229 8.16 -9.25 13.62
CA ARG A 229 9.28 -8.94 14.55
C ARG A 229 10.63 -9.25 13.92
N GLY A 230 10.72 -10.31 13.09
CA GLY A 230 11.93 -10.67 12.35
C GLY A 230 12.36 -9.62 11.33
N TRP A 231 11.42 -9.07 10.54
CA TRP A 231 11.74 -8.02 9.56
C TRP A 231 12.19 -6.72 10.23
N LEU A 232 11.48 -6.29 11.29
CA LEU A 232 11.87 -5.11 12.08
C LEU A 232 13.24 -5.32 12.73
N SER A 233 13.51 -6.52 13.25
CA SER A 233 14.80 -6.87 13.87
C SER A 233 15.94 -6.85 12.85
N TRP A 234 15.73 -7.41 11.66
CA TRP A 234 16.73 -7.39 10.59
C TRP A 234 17.11 -5.96 10.17
N MET A 235 16.14 -5.07 10.04
CA MET A 235 16.37 -3.65 9.72
C MET A 235 17.09 -2.91 10.86
N ALA A 236 16.73 -3.21 12.11
CA ALA A 236 17.39 -2.66 13.28
C ALA A 236 18.84 -3.19 13.42
N GLU A 237 19.08 -4.46 13.12
CA GLU A 237 20.40 -5.09 13.08
C GLU A 237 21.26 -4.45 12.00
N LEU A 238 20.73 -4.25 10.79
CA LEU A 238 21.43 -3.54 9.72
C LEU A 238 21.87 -2.13 10.17
N PHE A 239 20.99 -1.39 10.84
CA PHE A 239 21.32 -0.08 11.39
C PHE A 239 22.43 -0.19 12.45
N ARG A 240 22.27 -1.11 13.42
CA ARG A 240 23.24 -1.31 14.49
C ARG A 240 24.62 -1.69 13.94
N GLU A 241 24.68 -2.70 13.07
CA GLU A 241 25.92 -3.16 12.46
C GLU A 241 26.60 -2.09 11.63
N ALA A 242 25.84 -1.26 10.90
CA ALA A 242 26.40 -0.17 10.13
C ALA A 242 27.18 0.80 11.02
N PHE A 243 26.61 1.18 12.19
CA PHE A 243 27.22 2.12 13.13
C PHE A 243 28.26 1.49 14.06
N GLU A 244 28.29 0.15 14.21
CA GLU A 244 29.35 -0.57 14.92
C GLU A 244 30.59 -0.81 14.05
N LYS A 245 30.41 -1.07 12.75
CA LYS A 245 31.49 -1.54 11.85
C LYS A 245 32.10 -0.43 10.99
N HIS A 246 31.44 0.71 10.84
CA HIS A 246 31.88 1.79 9.97
C HIS A 246 31.97 3.13 10.71
N SER A 247 32.66 4.10 10.11
CA SER A 247 32.60 5.48 10.60
C SER A 247 31.17 6.02 10.49
N VAL A 248 30.82 7.04 11.28
CA VAL A 248 29.48 7.66 11.27
C VAL A 248 29.07 8.10 9.86
N SER A 249 29.98 8.66 9.08
CA SER A 249 29.70 9.11 7.71
C SER A 249 29.37 7.94 6.77
N GLU A 250 30.15 6.87 6.84
CA GLU A 250 29.94 5.66 6.02
C GLU A 250 28.67 4.91 6.42
N ALA A 251 28.40 4.79 7.72
CA ALA A 251 27.18 4.19 8.24
C ALA A 251 25.94 4.95 7.75
N VAL A 252 25.98 6.30 7.79
CA VAL A 252 24.89 7.14 7.26
C VAL A 252 24.68 6.90 5.77
N GLN A 253 25.73 6.81 4.96
CA GLN A 253 25.59 6.55 3.51
C GLN A 253 25.03 5.15 3.23
N LEU A 254 25.52 4.13 3.95
CA LEU A 254 25.05 2.76 3.82
C LEU A 254 23.54 2.67 4.14
N VAL A 255 23.11 3.20 5.28
CA VAL A 255 21.69 3.19 5.67
C VAL A 255 20.85 4.00 4.68
N ARG A 256 21.32 5.19 4.26
CA ARG A 256 20.63 6.01 3.25
C ARG A 256 20.41 5.30 1.93
N SER A 257 21.38 4.51 1.46
CA SER A 257 21.22 3.72 0.24
C SER A 257 20.08 2.68 0.32
N ARG A 258 19.75 2.25 1.55
CA ARG A 258 18.67 1.29 1.85
C ARG A 258 17.35 1.98 2.18
N VAL A 259 17.38 3.19 2.76
CA VAL A 259 16.19 4.03 3.00
C VAL A 259 15.68 4.61 1.67
N TYR A 260 16.58 5.08 0.81
CA TYR A 260 16.25 5.79 -0.41
C TYR A 260 16.72 5.01 -1.63
N SER A 261 16.07 3.87 -1.92
CA SER A 261 16.35 3.20 -3.20
C SER A 261 15.84 4.05 -4.37
N PRO A 262 16.47 3.96 -5.56
CA PRO A 262 16.08 4.73 -6.73
C PRO A 262 14.60 4.61 -7.13
N LEU A 263 13.96 3.47 -6.85
CA LEU A 263 12.52 3.24 -7.08
C LEU A 263 11.67 4.16 -6.19
N ALA A 264 11.90 4.19 -4.87
CA ALA A 264 11.18 5.06 -3.94
C ALA A 264 11.45 6.57 -4.17
N MET A 265 12.56 6.94 -4.81
CA MET A 265 12.83 8.33 -5.19
C MET A 265 12.09 8.76 -6.47
N ARG A 266 11.63 7.81 -7.28
CA ARG A 266 10.93 8.04 -8.55
C ARG A 266 9.41 7.87 -8.45
N GLU A 267 8.96 7.10 -7.47
CA GLU A 267 7.60 6.54 -7.39
C GLU A 267 6.77 7.16 -6.26
N THR A 268 6.82 8.50 -6.10
CA THR A 268 5.88 9.35 -5.33
C THR A 268 6.14 9.60 -3.82
N LEU A 269 5.37 10.57 -3.27
CA LEU A 269 5.43 11.02 -1.88
C LEU A 269 4.88 9.98 -0.89
N GLY A 270 3.86 9.20 -1.28
CA GLY A 270 3.21 8.19 -0.44
C GLY A 270 4.17 7.05 -0.11
N SER A 271 4.65 6.36 -1.14
CA SER A 271 5.71 5.34 -1.07
C SER A 271 6.93 5.76 -0.23
N LEU A 272 7.39 7.01 -0.36
CA LEU A 272 8.53 7.51 0.41
C LEU A 272 8.19 7.77 1.88
N THR A 273 7.04 8.40 2.14
CA THR A 273 6.53 8.62 3.50
C THR A 273 6.37 7.27 4.20
N GLU A 274 5.88 6.27 3.47
CA GLU A 274 5.67 4.94 3.99
C GLU A 274 7.01 4.29 4.38
N ARG A 275 7.98 4.35 3.47
CA ARG A 275 9.30 3.79 3.69
C ARG A 275 10.01 4.42 4.87
N LEU A 276 9.91 5.73 5.05
CA LEU A 276 10.49 6.44 6.19
C LEU A 276 9.85 6.03 7.51
N ALA A 277 8.53 5.90 7.53
CA ALA A 277 7.81 5.42 8.71
C ALA A 277 8.15 3.95 9.05
N ASN A 278 8.31 3.06 8.07
CA ASN A 278 8.78 1.68 8.28
C ASN A 278 10.16 1.64 8.97
N TRP A 279 11.08 2.51 8.54
CA TRP A 279 12.38 2.67 9.20
C TRP A 279 12.25 3.21 10.63
N LEU A 280 11.39 4.21 10.85
CA LEU A 280 11.15 4.73 12.20
C LEU A 280 10.56 3.65 13.13
N GLN A 281 9.67 2.79 12.62
CA GLN A 281 9.14 1.65 13.39
C GLN A 281 10.20 0.60 13.71
N ALA A 282 11.01 0.19 12.72
CA ALA A 282 12.10 -0.76 12.92
C ALA A 282 13.07 -0.28 14.00
N LEU A 283 13.35 1.03 14.00
CA LEU A 283 14.22 1.66 14.98
C LEU A 283 13.52 1.94 16.32
N GLY A 284 12.24 1.60 16.50
CA GLY A 284 11.51 1.76 17.77
C GLY A 284 11.15 3.21 18.12
N TYR A 285 11.07 4.11 17.13
CA TYR A 285 10.57 5.46 17.34
C TYR A 285 9.05 5.50 17.47
N ARG A 286 8.57 6.37 18.35
CA ARG A 286 7.18 6.84 18.31
C ARG A 286 7.12 8.04 17.39
N PHE A 287 6.18 8.06 16.46
CA PHE A 287 6.02 9.19 15.54
C PHE A 287 4.56 9.38 15.15
N ARG A 288 4.26 10.56 14.60
CA ARG A 288 2.95 10.90 14.01
C ARG A 288 3.17 11.29 12.56
N VAL A 289 2.25 10.90 11.68
CA VAL A 289 2.27 11.27 10.26
C VAL A 289 1.20 12.32 10.01
N ARG A 290 1.47 13.28 9.13
CA ARG A 290 0.48 14.22 8.59
C ARG A 290 0.68 14.38 7.09
N HIS A 291 -0.41 14.32 6.33
CA HIS A 291 -0.44 14.68 4.92
C HIS A 291 -1.21 15.99 4.77
N TYR A 292 -0.76 16.86 3.87
CA TYR A 292 -1.38 18.18 3.71
C TYR A 292 -2.08 18.35 2.36
N ASP A 293 -1.53 17.82 1.27
CA ASP A 293 -1.96 18.19 -0.09
C ASP A 293 -1.39 17.28 -1.21
N GLY A 294 -0.92 16.08 -0.88
CA GLY A 294 -0.21 15.20 -1.83
C GLY A 294 1.17 15.71 -2.29
N ARG A 295 1.57 16.94 -1.92
CA ARG A 295 2.89 17.54 -2.20
C ARG A 295 3.79 17.54 -0.98
N ARG A 296 3.19 17.57 0.21
CA ARG A 296 3.87 17.60 1.50
C ARG A 296 3.33 16.56 2.47
N ALA A 297 4.25 15.83 3.07
CA ALA A 297 4.01 14.97 4.23
C ALA A 297 4.98 15.32 5.36
N GLU A 298 4.55 15.12 6.60
CA GLU A 298 5.35 15.32 7.79
C GLU A 298 5.34 14.09 8.69
N LEU A 299 6.52 13.71 9.17
CA LEU A 299 6.72 12.69 10.20
C LEU A 299 7.27 13.38 11.45
N ALA A 300 6.43 13.55 12.47
CA ALA A 300 6.82 14.13 13.74
C ALA A 300 7.23 13.01 14.72
N ILE A 301 8.52 12.84 14.94
CA ILE A 301 9.12 11.90 15.88
C ILE A 301 8.93 12.44 17.30
N VAL A 302 8.29 11.64 18.16
CA VAL A 302 7.96 11.96 19.54
C VAL A 302 8.87 11.14 20.46
N GLY A 303 9.96 11.76 20.91
CA GLY A 303 10.96 11.14 21.79
C GLY A 303 11.98 10.26 21.06
N CYS A 304 13.18 10.13 21.64
CA CYS A 304 14.20 9.21 21.12
C CYS A 304 13.81 7.75 21.37
N SER A 305 14.01 6.91 20.36
CA SER A 305 13.90 5.45 20.49
C SER A 305 14.69 4.96 21.71
N PRO A 306 14.09 4.10 22.56
CA PRO A 306 14.82 3.43 23.64
C PRO A 306 16.02 2.63 23.14
N ALA A 307 15.91 1.99 21.97
CA ALA A 307 16.96 1.13 21.40
C ALA A 307 18.21 1.92 20.97
N LEU A 308 18.06 3.19 20.57
CA LEU A 308 19.17 4.04 20.17
C LEU A 308 19.84 4.77 21.35
N ARG A 309 19.13 4.94 22.47
CA ARG A 309 19.73 5.48 23.71
C ARG A 309 20.79 4.53 24.28
N SER A 310 20.59 3.22 24.15
CA SER A 310 21.52 2.20 24.65
C SER A 310 22.68 1.91 23.71
N ALA A 311 22.50 2.07 22.39
CA ALA A 311 23.53 1.68 21.41
C ALA A 311 24.59 2.76 21.12
N ALA A 312 24.24 4.05 21.15
CA ALA A 312 25.18 5.09 20.67
C ALA A 312 24.98 6.52 21.26
N GLY A 313 24.27 6.64 22.38
CA GLY A 313 24.14 7.90 23.13
C GLY A 313 23.40 9.02 22.37
N ARG A 314 23.47 10.26 22.91
CA ARG A 314 22.77 11.45 22.37
C ARG A 314 23.18 11.77 20.92
N ALA A 315 24.43 11.49 20.56
CA ALA A 315 25.02 11.73 19.25
C ALA A 315 24.38 10.87 18.14
N ALA A 316 23.96 9.64 18.41
CA ALA A 316 23.24 8.82 17.42
C ALA A 316 21.82 9.31 17.15
N CYS A 317 21.13 9.83 18.17
CA CYS A 317 19.82 10.45 17.97
C CYS A 317 19.94 11.74 17.11
N GLU A 318 21.10 12.41 17.14
CA GLU A 318 21.43 13.53 16.24
C GLU A 318 21.90 13.07 14.86
N ALA A 319 22.64 11.96 14.76
CA ALA A 319 23.05 11.33 13.49
C ALA A 319 21.86 10.78 12.69
N CYS A 320 20.76 10.36 13.33
CA CYS A 320 19.51 10.01 12.66
C CYS A 320 18.97 11.15 11.78
N ARG A 321 19.29 12.42 12.06
CA ARG A 321 18.94 13.54 11.17
C ARG A 321 19.64 13.42 9.82
N GLY A 322 20.89 12.95 9.80
CA GLY A 322 21.66 12.74 8.56
C GLY A 322 21.15 11.57 7.74
N VAL A 323 20.62 10.53 8.39
CA VAL A 323 20.03 9.35 7.73
C VAL A 323 18.72 9.69 7.02
N PHE A 324 17.87 10.52 7.63
CA PHE A 324 16.57 10.89 7.07
C PHE A 324 16.57 12.18 6.24
N ALA A 325 17.69 12.90 6.17
CA ALA A 325 17.80 14.05 5.29
C ALA A 325 18.13 13.59 3.86
N LEU A 326 17.34 14.05 2.88
CA LEU A 326 17.57 13.79 1.47
C LEU A 326 17.27 15.03 0.64
N SER A 327 18.09 15.29 -0.37
CA SER A 327 17.76 16.25 -1.43
C SER A 327 18.02 15.57 -2.78
N SER A 328 16.96 15.36 -3.55
CA SER A 328 16.95 14.72 -4.86
C SER A 328 16.15 15.58 -5.85
N PRO A 329 16.36 15.49 -7.18
CA PRO A 329 15.64 16.30 -8.16
C PRO A 329 14.11 16.23 -8.09
N GLY A 330 13.53 15.11 -7.63
CA GLY A 330 12.07 14.93 -7.51
C GLY A 330 11.49 15.16 -6.11
N VAL A 331 12.31 15.09 -5.07
CA VAL A 331 11.87 15.09 -3.67
C VAL A 331 12.98 15.63 -2.75
N ALA A 332 12.59 16.33 -1.70
CA ALA A 332 13.46 16.68 -0.59
C ALA A 332 12.84 16.25 0.75
N VAL A 333 13.62 15.59 1.59
CA VAL A 333 13.29 15.33 2.98
C VAL A 333 14.13 16.28 3.83
N GLY A 334 13.48 17.32 4.33
CA GLY A 334 14.04 18.24 5.32
C GLY A 334 13.87 17.68 6.72
N VAL A 335 14.82 17.98 7.61
CA VAL A 335 14.77 17.55 9.01
C VAL A 335 14.90 18.79 9.89
N ALA A 336 13.87 19.08 10.67
CA ALA A 336 13.82 20.23 11.56
C ALA A 336 13.56 19.80 13.01
N ARG A 337 14.14 20.52 13.96
CA ARG A 337 13.81 20.38 15.38
C ARG A 337 12.69 21.36 15.73
N SER A 338 11.63 20.88 16.36
CA SER A 338 10.52 21.69 16.88
C SER A 338 10.28 21.31 18.33
N GLY A 339 10.84 22.11 19.25
CA GLY A 339 10.88 21.80 20.69
C GLY A 339 11.61 20.48 20.99
N GLU A 340 10.90 19.56 21.64
CA GLU A 340 11.38 18.20 21.94
C GLU A 340 11.17 17.19 20.79
N ARG A 341 10.56 17.61 19.68
CA ARG A 341 10.25 16.75 18.54
C ARG A 341 11.23 16.98 17.39
N CYS A 342 11.43 15.93 16.60
CA CYS A 342 12.09 16.01 15.31
C CYS A 342 11.02 15.84 14.22
N VAL A 343 10.94 16.77 13.29
CA VAL A 343 9.97 16.75 12.20
C VAL A 343 10.73 16.48 10.90
N LEU A 344 10.38 15.39 10.22
CA LEU A 344 10.81 15.15 8.85
C LEU A 344 9.73 15.76 7.94
N THR A 345 10.10 16.74 7.13
CA THR A 345 9.21 17.32 6.13
C THR A 345 9.61 16.79 4.77
N ILE A 346 8.74 15.99 4.18
CA ILE A 346 8.91 15.41 2.85
C ILE A 346 8.18 16.32 1.87
N ASN A 347 8.93 16.96 0.98
CA ASN A 347 8.41 17.84 -0.05
C ASN A 347 8.75 17.26 -1.42
N ARG A 348 7.75 17.17 -2.30
CA ARG A 348 8.01 16.91 -3.71
C ARG A 348 8.52 18.19 -4.37
N ARG A 349 9.60 18.10 -5.14
CA ARG A 349 10.05 19.21 -5.99
C ARG A 349 9.27 19.10 -7.31
N GLY A 350 8.65 20.19 -7.74
CA GLY A 350 7.97 20.24 -9.03
C GLY A 350 8.89 19.78 -10.15
N ARG A 351 8.33 19.17 -11.21
CA ARG A 351 9.12 18.88 -12.41
C ARG A 351 9.79 20.19 -12.87
N PRO A 352 11.07 20.18 -13.30
CA PRO A 352 11.64 21.33 -13.99
C PRO A 352 10.74 21.59 -15.21
N GLY A 353 10.00 22.72 -15.23
CA GLY A 353 9.15 23.12 -16.35
C GLY A 353 7.67 23.35 -16.07
N GLN A 354 7.12 23.07 -14.89
CA GLN A 354 5.79 23.58 -14.51
C GLN A 354 5.92 24.86 -13.71
N ALA A 355 6.11 25.97 -14.45
CA ALA A 355 5.78 27.29 -13.91
C ALA A 355 4.30 27.28 -13.54
N GLN A 356 4.00 27.72 -12.31
CA GLN A 356 2.63 27.97 -11.88
C GLN A 356 2.03 29.02 -12.83
N ALA A 357 0.99 28.64 -13.58
CA ALA A 357 0.14 29.64 -14.18
C ALA A 357 -0.52 30.41 -13.03
N PRO A 358 -0.46 31.75 -12.99
CA PRO A 358 -1.14 32.52 -11.98
C PRO A 358 -2.65 32.34 -12.15
N HIS A 359 -3.32 31.91 -11.09
CA HIS A 359 -4.77 31.90 -11.02
C HIS A 359 -5.26 33.36 -11.04
N HIS A 360 -6.08 33.69 -12.04
CA HIS A 360 -6.92 34.89 -12.07
C HIS A 360 -8.36 34.51 -11.79
#